data_AF-A0AA41U8H5-F1
#
_entry.id   AF-A0AA41U8H5-F1
#
_cell.length_a   1.000
_cell.length_b   1.000
_cell.length_c   1.000
_cell.angle_alpha   90.00
_cell.angle_beta   90.00
_cell.angle_gamma   90.00
#
_symmetry.space_group_name_H-M   'P 1'
#
loop_
_entity.id
_entity.type
_entity.pdbx_description
1 polymer ?
#
loop_
_entity_poly.entity_id
_entity_poly.type
_entity_poly.pdbx_seq_one_letter_code
_entity_poly.pdbx_strand_id
1 'polypeptide(L)'
;MTDDAPSHVTDPAAQARHPESARMTGTELQIARLHVGMSRAELARTLAVREDTVRRWEIGKDPVPFRVRDDLRAIENATDSAVNSLIDSLKEMRSPYVILSGEQGLVGGGSPDLTDYGPGWWRAVVARAARAVPGTRVGTREELAAFGAIRDPE
;
A
#
# COMPACT_ATOMS: atom_id res chain seq x y z
N MET A 1 -37.48 -46.41 22.73
CA MET A 1 -36.65 -46.16 21.53
C MET A 1 -36.24 -44.71 21.63
N THR A 2 -35.18 -44.47 22.37
CA THR A 2 -34.73 -43.13 22.76
C THR A 2 -33.61 -42.77 21.81
N ASP A 3 -33.81 -41.69 21.06
CA ASP A 3 -32.87 -41.09 20.13
C ASP A 3 -31.72 -40.47 20.93
N ASP A 4 -30.53 -41.04 20.81
CA ASP A 4 -29.29 -40.61 21.44
C ASP A 4 -28.62 -39.62 20.49
N ALA A 5 -28.90 -38.32 20.68
CA ALA A 5 -28.23 -37.27 19.93
C ALA A 5 -26.79 -37.11 20.44
N PRO A 6 -25.77 -37.12 19.56
CA PRO A 6 -24.41 -36.91 20.00
C PRO A 6 -24.25 -35.45 20.45
N SER A 7 -23.92 -35.28 21.72
CA SER A 7 -23.52 -33.99 22.29
C SER A 7 -22.29 -33.47 21.53
N HIS A 8 -22.47 -32.42 20.74
CA HIS A 8 -21.37 -31.60 20.27
C HIS A 8 -20.74 -30.90 21.47
N VAL A 9 -19.75 -31.56 22.08
CA VAL A 9 -18.78 -30.91 22.95
C VAL A 9 -17.93 -30.02 22.05
N THR A 10 -18.38 -28.79 21.84
CA THR A 10 -17.54 -27.75 21.25
C THR A 10 -16.42 -27.47 22.24
N ASP A 11 -15.23 -27.94 21.93
CA ASP A 11 -14.02 -27.63 22.68
C ASP A 11 -13.83 -26.10 22.72
N PRO A 12 -13.93 -25.44 23.90
CA PRO A 12 -13.74 -24.00 24.00
C PRO A 12 -12.32 -23.56 23.60
N ALA A 13 -11.33 -24.47 23.57
CA ALA A 13 -9.98 -24.19 23.08
C ALA A 13 -9.91 -24.13 21.53
N ALA A 14 -10.84 -24.75 20.81
CA ALA A 14 -10.95 -24.64 19.36
C ALA A 14 -11.54 -23.28 18.94
N GLN A 15 -12.46 -22.73 19.74
CA GLN A 15 -13.04 -21.39 19.52
C GLN A 15 -12.04 -20.26 19.82
N ALA A 16 -11.00 -20.50 20.64
CA ALA A 16 -10.02 -19.50 21.05
C ALA A 16 -8.90 -19.21 20.04
N ARG A 17 -8.84 -19.93 18.91
CA ARG A 17 -7.86 -19.69 17.84
C ARG A 17 -8.51 -18.97 16.66
N HIS A 18 -9.17 -17.83 16.90
CA HIS A 18 -9.53 -16.96 15.79
C HIS A 18 -8.22 -16.52 15.11
N PRO A 19 -7.97 -16.86 13.83
CA PRO A 19 -6.73 -16.46 13.14
C PRO A 19 -6.57 -14.94 13.09
N GLU A 20 -7.68 -14.21 13.21
CA GLU A 20 -7.77 -12.76 13.30
C GLU A 20 -7.15 -12.19 14.59
N SER A 21 -7.02 -13.02 15.63
CA SER A 21 -6.43 -12.65 16.93
C SER A 21 -4.94 -12.99 17.06
N ALA A 22 -4.31 -13.55 16.01
CA ALA A 22 -2.87 -13.82 16.01
C ALA A 22 -2.06 -12.58 15.62
N ARG A 23 -1.05 -12.23 16.44
CA ARG A 23 -0.11 -11.15 16.12
C ARG A 23 0.57 -11.43 14.78
N MET A 24 0.69 -10.38 13.99
CA MET A 24 1.51 -10.40 12.79
C MET A 24 2.97 -10.69 13.17
N THR A 25 3.67 -11.50 12.38
CA THR A 25 5.10 -11.69 12.55
C THR A 25 5.87 -10.47 12.03
N GLY A 26 7.11 -10.27 12.49
CA GLY A 26 7.98 -9.21 11.96
C GLY A 26 8.19 -9.33 10.44
N THR A 27 8.31 -10.56 9.93
CA THR A 27 8.45 -10.83 8.49
C THR A 27 7.18 -10.49 7.71
N GLU A 28 6.00 -10.82 8.23
CA GLU A 28 4.73 -10.42 7.61
C GLU A 28 4.60 -8.89 7.52
N LEU A 29 4.98 -8.16 8.58
CA LEU A 29 5.02 -6.70 8.60
C LEU A 29 5.98 -6.16 7.54
N GLN A 30 7.18 -6.73 7.45
CA GLN A 30 8.18 -6.32 6.45
C GLN A 30 7.66 -6.54 5.02
N ILE A 31 7.04 -7.69 4.73
CA ILE A 31 6.48 -8.00 3.42
C ILE A 31 5.36 -7.02 3.08
N ALA A 32 4.40 -6.79 3.98
CA ALA A 32 3.29 -5.86 3.75
C ALA A 32 3.79 -4.43 3.49
N ARG A 33 4.74 -3.95 4.31
CA ARG A 33 5.35 -2.62 4.12
C ARG A 33 6.03 -2.48 2.76
N LEU A 34 6.85 -3.48 2.38
CA LEU A 34 7.54 -3.46 1.10
C LEU A 34 6.58 -3.60 -0.07
N HIS A 35 5.51 -4.37 0.10
CA HIS A 35 4.46 -4.53 -0.91
C HIS A 35 3.87 -3.17 -1.28
N VAL A 36 3.47 -2.36 -0.31
CA VAL A 36 2.92 -1.00 -0.53
C VAL A 36 3.99 0.05 -0.85
N GLY A 37 5.28 -0.32 -0.97
CA GLY A 37 6.35 0.57 -1.41
C GLY A 37 6.93 1.48 -0.33
N MET A 38 6.59 1.28 0.94
CA MET A 38 7.03 2.16 2.02
C MET A 38 8.41 1.76 2.57
N SER A 39 9.23 2.75 2.88
CA SER A 39 10.39 2.64 3.77
C SER A 39 9.95 2.48 5.23
N ARG A 40 10.87 2.06 6.10
CA ARG A 40 10.60 2.02 7.55
C ARG A 40 10.25 3.40 8.10
N ALA A 41 10.92 4.45 7.62
CA ALA A 41 10.67 5.82 8.02
C ALA A 41 9.25 6.28 7.63
N GLU A 42 8.80 5.96 6.42
CA GLU A 42 7.43 6.26 5.96
C GLU A 42 6.38 5.53 6.78
N LEU A 43 6.54 4.22 7.00
CA LEU A 43 5.61 3.46 7.84
C LEU A 43 5.62 3.99 9.29
N ALA A 44 6.79 4.31 9.83
CA ALA A 44 6.91 4.83 11.19
C ALA A 44 6.18 6.17 11.36
N ARG A 45 6.31 7.10 10.40
CA ARG A 45 5.55 8.36 10.39
C ARG A 45 4.04 8.09 10.36
N THR A 46 3.61 7.20 9.49
CA THR A 46 2.19 6.82 9.32
C THR A 46 1.61 6.22 10.60
N LEU A 47 2.37 5.35 11.28
CA LEU A 47 1.96 4.70 12.52
C LEU A 47 2.23 5.53 13.78
N ALA A 48 2.74 6.77 13.63
CA ALA A 48 3.17 7.66 14.70
C ALA A 48 4.15 7.01 15.71
N VAL A 49 5.12 6.25 15.21
CA VAL A 49 6.20 5.62 16.00
C VAL A 49 7.58 6.02 15.50
N ARG A 50 8.63 5.63 16.22
CA ARG A 50 10.02 5.83 15.76
C ARG A 50 10.37 4.77 14.71
N GLU A 51 11.23 5.12 13.77
CA GLU A 51 11.72 4.18 12.76
C GLU A 51 12.37 2.93 13.39
N ASP A 52 13.16 3.10 14.46
CA ASP A 52 13.79 2.00 15.17
C ASP A 52 12.76 1.06 15.84
N THR A 53 11.57 1.56 16.18
CA THR A 53 10.46 0.70 16.67
C THR A 53 9.99 -0.26 15.57
N VAL A 54 9.76 0.25 14.36
CA VAL A 54 9.40 -0.60 13.21
C VAL A 54 10.51 -1.61 12.92
N ARG A 55 11.78 -1.17 12.95
CA ARG A 55 12.92 -2.08 12.77
C ARG A 55 12.93 -3.21 13.80
N ARG A 56 12.72 -2.91 15.10
CA ARG A 56 12.69 -3.94 16.15
C ARG A 56 11.56 -4.94 15.96
N TRP A 57 10.40 -4.49 15.50
CA TRP A 57 9.29 -5.38 15.13
C TRP A 57 9.66 -6.31 13.97
N GLU A 58 10.21 -5.77 12.89
CA GLU A 58 10.53 -6.56 11.68
C GLU A 58 11.59 -7.63 11.94
N ILE A 59 12.61 -7.34 12.75
CA ILE A 59 13.64 -8.33 13.10
C ILE A 59 13.20 -9.29 14.21
N GLY A 60 11.95 -9.19 14.69
CA GLY A 60 11.40 -10.03 15.74
C GLY A 60 11.96 -9.76 17.15
N LYS A 61 12.66 -8.63 17.35
CA LYS A 61 13.18 -8.24 18.67
C LYS A 61 12.05 -7.85 19.63
N ASP A 62 11.06 -7.14 19.11
CA ASP A 62 9.83 -6.78 19.83
C ASP A 62 8.62 -7.35 19.07
N PRO A 63 7.55 -7.78 19.76
CA PRO A 63 6.34 -8.26 19.09
C PRO A 63 5.63 -7.11 18.37
N VAL A 64 5.10 -7.39 17.18
CA VAL A 64 4.23 -6.46 16.45
C VAL A 64 2.93 -6.24 17.26
N PRO A 65 2.54 -4.99 17.57
CA PRO A 65 1.28 -4.70 18.24
C PRO A 65 0.07 -5.17 17.40
N PHE A 66 -0.98 -5.67 18.05
CA PHE A 66 -2.18 -6.20 17.36
C PHE A 66 -2.78 -5.20 16.36
N ARG A 67 -2.90 -3.93 16.74
CA ARG A 67 -3.44 -2.87 15.88
C ARG A 67 -2.72 -2.69 14.54
N VAL A 68 -1.43 -3.04 14.47
CA VAL A 68 -0.62 -2.80 13.26
C VAL A 68 -1.13 -3.64 12.08
N ARG A 69 -1.78 -4.78 12.34
CA ARG A 69 -2.43 -5.57 11.29
C ARG A 69 -3.55 -4.79 10.62
N ASP A 70 -4.39 -4.12 11.41
CA ASP A 70 -5.51 -3.33 10.90
C ASP A 70 -5.03 -2.03 10.25
N ASP A 71 -4.02 -1.39 10.84
CA ASP A 71 -3.37 -0.20 10.28
C ASP A 71 -2.79 -0.52 8.88
N LEU A 72 -2.10 -1.66 8.72
CA LEU A 72 -1.57 -2.09 7.42
C LEU A 72 -2.68 -2.42 6.42
N ARG A 73 -3.75 -3.08 6.85
CA ARG A 73 -4.90 -3.37 5.98
C ARG A 73 -5.53 -2.09 5.45
N ALA A 74 -5.62 -1.05 6.30
CA ALA A 74 -6.11 0.25 5.87
C ALA A 74 -5.19 0.89 4.82
N ILE A 75 -3.87 0.82 5.01
CA ILE A 75 -2.88 1.31 4.03
C ILE A 75 -2.97 0.52 2.72
N GLU A 76 -3.11 -0.80 2.77
CA GLU A 76 -3.27 -1.66 1.59
C GLU A 76 -4.54 -1.29 0.80
N ASN A 77 -5.69 -1.14 1.49
CA ASN A 77 -6.94 -0.72 0.86
C ASN A 77 -6.84 0.67 0.22
N ALA A 78 -6.17 1.62 0.89
CA ALA A 78 -5.92 2.94 0.34
C ALA A 78 -4.99 2.87 -0.88
N THR A 79 -3.99 2.00 -0.84
CA THR A 79 -3.07 1.74 -1.97
C THR A 79 -3.84 1.21 -3.18
N ASP A 80 -4.70 0.21 -2.99
CA ASP A 80 -5.48 -0.38 -4.07
C ASP A 80 -6.47 0.62 -4.67
N SER A 81 -7.10 1.44 -3.82
CA SER A 81 -7.98 2.52 -4.26
C SER A 81 -7.24 3.57 -5.09
N ALA A 82 -6.03 3.97 -4.67
CA ALA A 82 -5.19 4.90 -5.41
C ALA A 82 -4.71 4.33 -6.74
N VAL A 83 -4.33 3.05 -6.78
CA VAL A 83 -3.96 2.33 -8.00
C VAL A 83 -5.13 2.32 -8.99
N ASN A 84 -6.33 1.94 -8.55
CA ASN A 84 -7.49 1.87 -9.42
C ASN A 84 -7.88 3.26 -9.96
N SER A 85 -7.89 4.27 -9.11
CA SER A 85 -8.19 5.65 -9.52
C SER A 85 -7.19 6.18 -10.56
N LEU A 86 -5.90 5.86 -10.39
CA LEU A 86 -4.88 6.23 -11.36
C LEU A 86 -5.02 5.45 -12.66
N ILE A 87 -5.33 4.15 -12.61
CA ILE A 87 -5.60 3.33 -13.80
C ILE A 87 -6.75 3.93 -14.61
N ASP A 88 -7.85 4.29 -13.96
CA ASP A 88 -9.02 4.86 -14.63
C ASP A 88 -8.65 6.19 -15.31
N SER A 89 -7.92 7.05 -14.60
CA SER A 89 -7.43 8.32 -15.16
C SER A 89 -6.51 8.11 -16.37
N LEU A 90 -5.62 7.11 -16.32
CA LEU A 90 -4.70 6.80 -17.42
C LEU A 90 -5.42 6.22 -18.65
N LYS A 91 -6.48 5.42 -18.46
CA LYS A 91 -7.24 4.84 -19.57
C LYS A 91 -7.99 5.87 -20.41
N GLU A 92 -8.39 6.99 -19.81
CA GLU A 92 -9.05 8.10 -20.51
C GLU A 92 -8.07 8.92 -21.36
N MET A 93 -6.77 8.75 -21.17
CA MET A 93 -5.75 9.47 -21.94
C MET A 93 -5.42 8.74 -23.24
N ARG A 94 -5.46 9.48 -24.36
CA ARG A 94 -4.99 8.96 -25.67
C ARG A 94 -3.52 8.51 -25.62
N SER A 95 -2.69 9.23 -24.87
CA SER A 95 -1.28 8.93 -24.64
C SER A 95 -1.04 8.99 -23.12
N PRO A 96 -1.17 7.87 -22.39
CA PRO A 96 -1.10 7.89 -20.92
C PRO A 96 0.30 8.23 -20.41
N TYR A 97 0.37 9.12 -19.42
CA TYR A 97 1.62 9.45 -18.74
C TYR A 97 1.42 9.80 -17.27
N VAL A 98 2.48 9.65 -16.47
CA VAL A 98 2.55 10.12 -15.08
C VAL A 98 3.83 10.91 -14.88
N ILE A 99 3.71 12.15 -14.40
CA ILE A 99 4.86 12.97 -14.02
C ILE A 99 5.27 12.64 -12.58
N LEU A 100 6.54 12.33 -12.36
CA LEU A 100 7.16 12.23 -11.04
C LEU A 100 8.21 13.34 -10.89
N SER A 101 7.93 14.33 -10.05
CA SER A 101 8.85 15.45 -9.80
C SER A 101 9.40 15.41 -8.39
N GLY A 102 10.58 14.79 -8.21
CA GLY A 102 11.24 14.74 -6.90
C GLY A 102 10.45 13.95 -5.84
N GLU A 103 10.35 14.49 -4.62
CA GLU A 103 9.56 13.89 -3.52
C GLU A 103 8.06 14.14 -3.65
N GLN A 104 7.64 15.01 -4.57
CA GLN A 104 6.24 15.27 -4.86
C GLN A 104 5.89 14.74 -6.26
N GLY A 105 5.34 13.53 -6.31
CA GLY A 105 4.62 13.11 -7.52
C GLY A 105 3.55 14.13 -7.86
N LEU A 106 3.53 14.63 -9.09
CA LEU A 106 2.51 15.56 -9.56
C LEU A 106 1.80 14.88 -10.72
N VAL A 107 0.58 14.40 -10.51
CA VAL A 107 -0.28 13.99 -11.63
C VAL A 107 -0.78 15.25 -12.33
N GLY A 108 -0.92 15.23 -13.66
CA GLY A 108 -1.29 16.38 -14.50
C GLY A 108 -2.55 17.12 -14.05
N GLY A 109 -2.41 18.07 -13.12
CA GLY A 109 -3.47 18.94 -12.62
C GLY A 109 -3.96 18.67 -11.19
N GLY A 110 -3.39 17.72 -10.45
CA GLY A 110 -3.77 17.46 -9.07
C GLY A 110 -3.21 16.14 -8.58
N SER A 111 -2.17 16.19 -7.76
CA SER A 111 -1.71 15.00 -7.05
C SER A 111 -2.71 14.66 -5.93
N PRO A 112 -2.96 13.37 -5.62
CA PRO A 112 -3.44 13.00 -4.31
C PRO A 112 -2.52 13.62 -3.24
N ASP A 113 -3.06 13.94 -2.07
CA ASP A 113 -2.23 14.48 -1.00
C ASP A 113 -1.16 13.44 -0.61
N LEU A 114 0.08 13.66 -1.04
CA LEU A 114 1.20 12.74 -0.81
C LEU A 114 1.64 12.73 0.66
N THR A 115 1.07 13.63 1.47
CA THR A 115 1.32 13.73 2.90
C THR A 115 1.04 12.44 3.64
N ASP A 116 0.13 11.61 3.15
CA ASP A 116 -0.38 10.50 3.95
C ASP A 116 0.62 9.32 4.03
N TYR A 117 1.29 8.98 2.93
CA TYR A 117 2.12 7.76 2.85
C TYR A 117 3.53 7.95 2.26
N GLY A 118 3.82 9.12 1.70
CA GLY A 118 5.16 9.48 1.23
C GLY A 118 5.53 8.98 -0.19
N PRO A 119 6.74 9.36 -0.65
CA PRO A 119 7.14 9.20 -2.05
C PRO A 119 7.45 7.75 -2.46
N GLY A 120 7.86 6.87 -1.55
CA GLY A 120 8.05 5.44 -1.85
C GLY A 120 6.73 4.76 -2.20
N TRP A 121 5.71 5.02 -1.40
CA TRP A 121 4.34 4.53 -1.61
C TRP A 121 3.80 4.99 -2.97
N TRP A 122 3.91 6.28 -3.28
CA TRP A 122 3.40 6.80 -4.55
C TRP A 122 4.09 6.18 -5.77
N ARG A 123 5.40 5.96 -5.72
CA ARG A 123 6.12 5.25 -6.79
C ARG A 123 5.60 3.83 -6.99
N ALA A 124 5.24 3.12 -5.91
CA ALA A 124 4.65 1.79 -6.01
C ALA A 124 3.24 1.83 -6.64
N VAL A 125 2.40 2.81 -6.27
CA VAL A 125 1.10 3.05 -6.92
C VAL A 125 1.26 3.27 -8.42
N VAL A 126 2.16 4.18 -8.81
CA VAL A 126 2.43 4.51 -10.22
C VAL A 126 2.99 3.32 -10.98
N ALA A 127 3.91 2.56 -10.39
CA ALA A 127 4.47 1.37 -11.02
C ALA A 127 3.40 0.30 -11.30
N ARG A 128 2.43 0.12 -10.39
CA ARG A 128 1.31 -0.82 -10.57
C ARG A 128 0.35 -0.33 -11.66
N ALA A 129 -0.04 0.94 -11.62
CA ALA A 129 -0.96 1.51 -12.61
C ALA A 129 -0.36 1.51 -14.03
N ALA A 130 0.92 1.89 -14.18
CA ALA A 130 1.60 1.89 -15.47
C ALA A 130 1.73 0.48 -16.07
N ARG A 131 1.85 -0.56 -15.23
CA ARG A 131 1.81 -1.96 -15.71
C ARG A 131 0.42 -2.38 -16.18
N ALA A 132 -0.63 -1.87 -15.53
CA ALA A 132 -2.02 -2.18 -15.89
C ALA A 132 -2.52 -1.42 -17.13
N VAL A 133 -1.89 -0.29 -17.49
CA VAL A 133 -2.21 0.49 -18.69
C VAL A 133 -1.00 0.52 -19.63
N PRO A 134 -0.89 -0.43 -20.58
CA PRO A 134 0.23 -0.50 -21.51
C PRO A 134 0.43 0.79 -22.31
N GLY A 135 1.69 1.17 -22.52
CA GLY A 135 2.05 2.43 -23.19
C GLY A 135 2.17 3.63 -22.27
N THR A 136 1.82 3.50 -20.97
CA THR A 136 2.02 4.55 -19.97
C THR A 136 3.49 4.94 -19.87
N ARG A 137 3.78 6.23 -20.04
CA ARG A 137 5.11 6.81 -19.82
C ARG A 137 5.21 7.38 -18.40
N VAL A 138 6.32 7.12 -17.72
CA VAL A 138 6.59 7.68 -16.39
C VAL A 138 7.92 8.40 -16.46
N GLY A 139 7.96 9.65 -15.99
CA GLY A 139 9.18 10.46 -16.02
C GLY A 139 8.96 11.82 -15.36
N THR A 140 9.99 12.66 -15.36
CA THR A 140 9.84 14.08 -15.00
C THR A 140 9.07 14.81 -16.10
N ARG A 141 8.63 16.05 -15.81
CA ARG A 141 7.97 16.90 -16.81
C ARG A 141 8.89 17.13 -18.01
N GLU A 142 10.17 17.41 -17.76
CA GLU A 142 11.18 17.66 -18.80
C GLU A 142 11.38 16.43 -19.69
N GLU A 143 11.49 15.24 -19.09
CA GLU A 143 11.61 13.98 -19.84
C GLU A 143 10.38 13.75 -20.71
N LEU A 144 9.17 13.93 -20.16
CA LEU A 144 7.92 13.67 -20.89
C LEU A 144 7.64 14.72 -21.98
N ALA A 145 8.03 15.97 -21.77
CA ALA A 145 7.98 17.02 -22.80
C ALA A 145 8.95 16.70 -23.95
N ALA A 146 10.17 16.24 -23.65
CA ALA A 146 11.14 15.83 -24.67
C ALA A 146 10.66 14.65 -25.54
N PHE A 147 9.80 13.78 -24.99
CA PHE A 147 9.15 12.70 -25.74
C PHE A 147 7.87 13.12 -26.49
N GLY A 148 7.47 14.40 -26.44
CA GLY A 148 6.23 14.89 -27.04
C GLY A 148 4.96 14.33 -26.39
N ALA A 149 5.07 13.73 -25.19
CA ALA A 149 3.95 13.18 -24.45
C ALA A 149 3.10 14.28 -23.77
N ILE A 150 3.72 15.44 -23.52
CA ILE A 150 3.07 16.65 -23.02
C ILE A 150 3.37 17.75 -24.04
N ARG A 151 2.34 18.31 -24.68
CA ARG A 151 2.48 19.58 -25.41
C ARG A 151 2.39 20.71 -24.38
N ASP A 152 3.37 21.59 -24.35
CA ASP A 152 3.23 22.84 -23.61
C ASP A 152 2.02 23.61 -24.15
N PRO A 153 1.19 24.25 -23.30
CA PRO A 153 0.29 25.28 -23.77
C PRO A 153 1.13 26.44 -24.30
N GLU A 154 0.81 26.92 -25.51
CA GLU A 154 1.34 28.18 -26.06
C GLU A 154 1.12 29.37 -25.11
#